data_AF-A0A3Q3JFU2-F1
#
_entry.id   AF-A0A3Q3JFU2-F1
#
_cell.length_a   1.000
_cell.length_b   1.000
_cell.length_c   1.000
_cell.angle_alpha   90.00
_cell.angle_beta   90.00
_cell.angle_gamma   90.00
#
_symmetry.space_group_name_H-M   'P 1'
#
loop_
_entity.id
_entity.type
_entity.pdbx_description
1 polymer ?
#
loop_
_entity_poly.entity_id
_entity_poly.type
_entity_poly.pdbx_seq_one_letter_code
_entity_poly.pdbx_strand_id
1 'polypeptide(L)'
;QPHRDPLLQLVSLQEASGCWPLHPALAAALGKTSKEVENTKPASVNKEVWATVLALIWLHGFKMAAKEEWELLAMKAVSWLKAQN
;
A
#
# COMPACT_ATOMS: atom_id res chain seq x y z
N GLN A 1 -2.91 21.11 0.98
CA GLN A 1 -3.78 20.30 1.86
C GLN A 1 -3.18 20.32 3.25
N PRO A 2 -3.96 20.36 4.33
CA PRO A 2 -3.39 20.10 5.65
C PRO A 2 -2.67 18.74 5.55
N HIS A 3 -1.44 18.65 6.06
CA HIS A 3 -0.64 17.42 6.05
C HIS A 3 -1.42 16.34 6.82
N ARG A 4 -2.26 15.58 6.13
CA ARG A 4 -2.90 14.40 6.71
C ARG A 4 -1.80 13.42 7.06
N ASP A 5 -1.92 12.82 8.23
CA ASP A 5 -0.98 11.80 8.69
C ASP A 5 -0.74 10.74 7.58
N PRO A 6 0.52 10.43 7.23
CA PRO A 6 0.82 9.50 6.14
C PRO A 6 0.24 8.10 6.34
N LEU A 7 0.15 7.62 7.59
CA LEU A 7 -0.49 6.34 7.88
C LEU A 7 -1.98 6.44 7.60
N LEU A 8 -2.66 7.48 8.09
CA LEU A 8 -4.08 7.71 7.83
C LEU A 8 -4.38 7.82 6.33
N GLN A 9 -3.53 8.52 5.58
CA GLN A 9 -3.66 8.61 4.13
C GLN A 9 -3.52 7.25 3.47
N LEU A 10 -2.54 6.44 3.86
CA LEU A 10 -2.35 5.13 3.27
C LEU A 10 -3.49 4.19 3.62
N VAL A 11 -3.87 4.05 4.90
CA VAL A 11 -4.92 3.11 5.32
C VAL A 11 -6.28 3.43 4.70
N SER A 12 -6.58 4.71 4.48
CA SER A 12 -7.83 5.15 3.83
C SER A 12 -7.94 4.75 2.36
N LEU A 13 -6.82 4.37 1.72
CA LEU A 13 -6.79 3.92 0.33
C LEU A 13 -7.10 2.43 0.17
N GLN A 14 -7.18 1.66 1.26
CA GLN A 14 -7.48 0.24 1.12
C GLN A 14 -8.91 0.06 0.59
N GLU A 15 -9.04 -0.66 -0.51
CA GLU A 15 -10.34 -0.96 -1.08
C GLU A 15 -11.10 -2.01 -0.26
N ALA A 16 -12.41 -2.12 -0.54
CA ALA A 16 -13.25 -3.14 0.07
C ALA A 16 -12.75 -4.58 -0.19
N SER A 17 -12.02 -4.80 -1.29
CA SER A 17 -11.34 -6.05 -1.63
C SER A 17 -10.14 -6.37 -0.73
N GLY A 18 -9.51 -5.35 -0.14
CA GLY A 18 -8.26 -5.47 0.62
C GLY A 18 -7.01 -5.06 -0.14
N CYS A 19 -7.10 -4.76 -1.43
CA CYS A 19 -5.97 -4.25 -2.19
C CYS A 19 -5.75 -2.75 -1.99
N TRP A 20 -4.59 -2.27 -2.45
CA TRP A 20 -4.32 -0.86 -2.67
C TRP A 20 -4.17 -0.57 -4.15
N PRO A 21 -4.78 0.51 -4.67
CA PRO A 21 -4.46 1.03 -5.99
C PRO A 21 -3.12 1.75 -5.97
N LEU A 22 -2.47 1.87 -7.14
CA LEU A 22 -1.31 2.75 -7.27
C LEU A 22 -1.75 4.22 -7.22
N HIS A 23 -1.85 4.75 -6.01
CA HIS A 23 -2.29 6.10 -5.73
C HIS A 23 -1.10 7.05 -5.44
N PRO A 24 -1.16 8.34 -5.81
CA PRO A 24 -0.09 9.30 -5.50
C PRO A 24 0.31 9.36 -4.03
N ALA A 25 -0.62 9.17 -3.08
CA ALA A 25 -0.29 9.16 -1.66
C ALA A 25 0.49 7.90 -1.22
N LEU A 26 0.28 6.74 -1.86
CA LEU A 26 1.12 5.56 -1.67
C LEU A 26 2.54 5.83 -2.19
N ALA A 27 2.67 6.40 -3.39
CA ALA A 27 3.98 6.76 -3.94
C ALA A 27 4.71 7.80 -3.05
N ALA A 28 3.99 8.82 -2.58
CA ALA A 28 4.52 9.83 -1.68
C ALA A 28 4.97 9.25 -0.34
N ALA A 29 4.25 8.25 0.20
CA ALA A 29 4.65 7.55 1.42
C ALA A 29 6.01 6.83 1.25
N LEU A 30 6.31 6.37 0.03
CA LEU A 30 7.60 5.77 -0.35
C LEU A 30 8.67 6.80 -0.72
N GLY A 31 8.37 8.10 -0.64
CA GLY A 31 9.25 9.18 -1.08
C GLY A 31 9.48 9.19 -2.59
N LYS A 32 8.50 8.74 -3.38
CA LYS A 32 8.57 8.60 -4.84
C LYS A 32 7.38 9.24 -5.53
N THR A 33 7.49 9.42 -6.84
CA THR A 33 6.37 9.73 -7.73
C THR A 33 5.67 8.45 -8.20
N SER A 34 4.39 8.55 -8.58
CA SER A 34 3.65 7.40 -9.13
C SER A 34 4.34 6.80 -10.36
N LYS A 35 4.99 7.64 -11.19
CA LYS A 35 5.72 7.18 -12.37
C LYS A 35 6.95 6.36 -12.01
N GLU A 36 7.73 6.77 -11.02
CA GLU A 36 8.88 5.99 -10.55
C GLU A 36 8.44 4.64 -9.99
N VAL A 37 7.35 4.61 -9.22
CA VAL A 37 6.81 3.36 -8.67
C VAL A 37 6.32 2.43 -9.79
N GLU A 38 5.58 2.96 -10.77
CA GLU A 38 5.11 2.19 -11.93
C GLU A 38 6.29 1.63 -12.75
N ASN A 39 7.34 2.42 -12.97
CA ASN A 39 8.52 2.01 -13.74
C ASN A 39 9.31 0.89 -13.06
N THR A 40 9.22 0.76 -11.73
CA THR A 40 9.87 -0.32 -10.97
C THR A 40 9.04 -1.60 -10.87
N LYS A 41 7.79 -1.58 -11.37
CA LYS A 41 6.89 -2.73 -11.33
C LYS A 41 7.43 -3.86 -12.21
N PRO A 42 7.54 -5.10 -11.72
CA PRO A 42 7.85 -6.25 -12.56
C PRO A 42 6.83 -6.41 -13.70
N ALA A 43 7.29 -6.81 -14.89
CA ALA A 43 6.45 -6.90 -16.08
C ALA A 43 5.29 -7.90 -15.94
N SER A 44 5.51 -9.02 -15.24
CA SER A 44 4.52 -10.08 -15.00
C SER A 44 3.54 -9.79 -13.87
N VAL A 45 3.71 -8.68 -13.14
CA VAL A 45 2.92 -8.38 -11.94
C VAL A 45 1.86 -7.32 -12.26
N ASN A 46 0.62 -7.60 -11.85
CA ASN A 46 -0.47 -6.64 -11.94
C ASN A 46 -0.19 -5.41 -11.04
N LYS A 47 -0.64 -4.23 -11.48
CA LYS A 47 -0.49 -2.95 -10.78
C LYS A 47 -1.05 -2.97 -9.36
N GLU A 48 -2.24 -3.53 -9.14
CA GLU A 48 -2.82 -3.60 -7.79
C GLU A 48 -2.03 -4.55 -6.88
N VAL A 49 -1.52 -5.66 -7.42
CA VAL A 49 -0.63 -6.58 -6.67
C VAL A 49 0.64 -5.84 -6.24
N TRP A 50 1.27 -5.11 -7.17
CA TRP A 50 2.45 -4.33 -6.89
C TRP A 50 2.22 -3.25 -5.82
N ALA A 51 1.17 -2.45 -5.99
CA ALA A 51 0.82 -1.40 -5.04
C ALA A 51 0.49 -1.97 -3.65
N THR A 52 -0.23 -3.09 -3.59
CA THR A 52 -0.57 -3.77 -2.33
C THR A 52 0.67 -4.28 -1.60
N VAL A 53 1.63 -4.90 -2.31
CA VAL A 53 2.90 -5.34 -1.72
C VAL A 53 3.71 -4.16 -1.19
N LEU A 54 3.78 -3.05 -1.93
CA LEU A 54 4.48 -1.85 -1.48
C LEU A 54 3.84 -1.22 -0.26
N ALA A 55 2.50 -1.17 -0.18
CA ALA A 55 1.79 -0.69 1.00
C ALA A 55 2.13 -1.54 2.24
N LEU A 56 2.14 -2.87 2.10
CA LEU A 56 2.53 -3.79 3.17
C LEU A 56 3.99 -3.58 3.62
N ILE A 57 4.93 -3.48 2.68
CA ILE A 57 6.34 -3.20 2.99
C ILE A 57 6.47 -1.90 3.77
N TRP A 58 5.74 -0.86 3.37
CA TRP A 58 5.81 0.42 4.04
C TRP A 58 5.23 0.38 5.46
N LEU A 59 4.08 -0.28 5.66
CA LEU A 59 3.47 -0.44 6.99
C LEU A 59 4.42 -1.18 7.94
N HIS A 60 4.97 -2.31 7.49
CA HIS A 60 5.91 -3.12 8.28
C HIS A 60 7.29 -2.45 8.46
N GLY A 61 7.74 -1.63 7.52
CA GLY A 61 9.05 -0.97 7.60
C GLY A 61 9.04 0.34 8.38
N PHE A 62 7.96 1.12 8.30
CA PHE A 62 7.93 2.51 8.78
C PHE A 62 6.84 2.79 9.81
N LYS A 63 5.86 1.90 10.01
CA LYS A 63 4.69 2.15 10.87
C LYS A 63 4.47 1.09 11.95
N MET A 64 5.47 0.29 12.29
CA MET A 64 5.38 -0.73 13.35
C MET A 64 4.97 -0.18 14.73
N ALA A 65 5.32 1.07 15.05
CA ALA A 65 4.90 1.70 16.30
C ALA A 65 3.37 1.87 16.42
N ALA A 66 2.64 1.83 15.30
CA ALA A 66 1.19 1.95 15.23
C ALA A 66 0.55 0.66 14.69
N LYS A 67 1.16 -0.51 14.95
CA LYS A 67 0.72 -1.79 14.37
C LYS A 67 -0.76 -2.08 14.60
N GLU A 68 -1.26 -1.81 15.81
CA GLU A 68 -2.67 -2.03 16.17
C GLU A 68 -3.65 -1.28 15.25
N GLU A 69 -3.22 -0.14 14.69
CA GLU A 69 -4.04 0.68 13.77
C GLU A 69 -4.17 0.08 12.37
N TRP A 70 -3.26 -0.80 11.95
CA TRP A 70 -3.21 -1.27 10.55
C TRP A 70 -3.12 -2.78 10.38
N GLU A 71 -2.96 -3.57 11.45
CA GLU A 71 -2.76 -5.01 11.32
C GLU A 71 -3.96 -5.74 10.68
N LEU A 72 -5.19 -5.29 10.94
CA LEU A 72 -6.40 -5.81 10.29
C LEU A 72 -6.38 -5.56 8.78
N LEU A 73 -5.94 -4.38 8.36
CA LEU A 73 -5.82 -4.03 6.94
C LEU A 73 -4.75 -4.89 6.28
N ALA A 74 -3.61 -5.10 6.94
CA ALA A 74 -2.54 -5.97 6.44
C ALA A 74 -3.03 -7.42 6.27
N MET A 75 -3.77 -7.97 7.24
CA MET A 75 -4.35 -9.30 7.13
C MET A 75 -5.31 -9.43 5.93
N LYS A 76 -6.17 -8.42 5.72
CA LYS A 76 -7.09 -8.37 4.58
C LYS A 76 -6.34 -8.35 3.25
N ALA A 77 -5.29 -7.54 3.15
CA ALA A 77 -4.45 -7.46 1.96
C ALA A 77 -3.69 -8.75 1.66
N VAL A 78 -3.15 -9.42 2.68
CA VAL A 78 -2.50 -10.73 2.52
C VAL A 78 -3.50 -11.78 2.06
N SER A 79 -4.73 -11.76 2.60
CA SER A 79 -5.80 -12.66 2.15
C SER A 79 -6.16 -12.40 0.68
N TRP A 80 -6.27 -11.13 0.27
CA TRP A 80 -6.53 -10.76 -1.12
C TRP A 80 -5.39 -11.19 -2.05
N LEU A 81 -4.13 -10.98 -1.68
CA LEU A 81 -2.94 -11.38 -2.45
C LEU A 81 -2.89 -12.89 -2.68
N LYS A 82 -3.20 -13.69 -1.64
CA LYS A 82 -3.25 -15.16 -1.77
C LYS A 82 -4.31 -15.64 -2.75
N ALA A 83 -5.37 -14.86 -2.96
CA ALA A 83 -6.43 -15.16 -3.92
C ALA A 83 -6.11 -14.70 -5.36
N GLN A 84 -4.95 -14.08 -5.59
CA GLN A 84 -4.50 -13.70 -6.94
C GLN A 84 -3.71 -14.81 -7.66
N ASN A 85 -3.55 -15.97 -7.01
CA ASN A 85 -2.94 -17.18 -7.56
C ASN A 85 -3.99 -18.15 -8.10
#